data_AF-A4JWB3-F1
#
_entry.id   AF-A4JWB3-F1
#
_cell.length_a   1.000
_cell.length_b   1.000
_cell.length_c   1.000
_cell.angle_alpha   90.00
_cell.angle_beta   90.00
_cell.angle_gamma   90.00
#
_symmetry.space_group_name_H-M   'P 1'
#
loop_
_entity.id
_entity.type
_entity.pdbx_description
1 polymer ?
#
loop_
_entity_poly.entity_id
_entity_poly.type
_entity_poly.pdbx_seq_one_letter_code
_entity_poly.pdbx_strand_id
1 'polypeptide(L)'
;MGFALVLALNFGISWLNCWSVGGIWQESKALGGWIRLVAWCAAAQSAIGFSSVIGFVAGYALYATGHLPPAAARSAASLWYLVVIVPAIGTGLVLTIQSWIVAFRTRRILDMGIAAYNTFAQVKNMVDAVSGIGEAFSVVGDLFKSDSKDDDGGAIVMLVIGLVAFALAGGVILTAVLIRRYSGRLSLPARAAAA
;
A
#
# COMPACT_ATOMS: atom_id res chain seq x y z
N MET A 1 -6.33 19.97 8.72
CA MET A 1 -6.95 19.87 7.37
C MET A 1 -6.12 19.04 6.39
N GLY A 2 -4.79 19.22 6.32
CA GLY A 2 -3.92 18.47 5.38
C GLY A 2 -3.91 16.93 5.57
N PHE A 3 -3.75 16.44 6.80
CA PHE A 3 -3.65 14.99 7.07
C PHE A 3 -4.92 14.20 6.71
N ALA A 4 -6.10 14.73 7.05
CA ALA A 4 -7.37 14.09 6.72
C ALA A 4 -7.57 13.94 5.20
N LEU A 5 -7.13 14.94 4.43
CA LEU A 5 -7.20 14.90 2.96
C LEU A 5 -6.26 13.82 2.41
N VAL A 6 -5.03 13.72 2.92
CA VAL A 6 -4.08 12.67 2.50
C VAL A 6 -4.64 11.27 2.79
N LEU A 7 -5.24 11.06 3.96
CA LEU A 7 -5.85 9.78 4.31
C LEU A 7 -7.05 9.45 3.42
N ALA A 8 -7.94 10.42 3.17
CA ALA A 8 -9.06 10.25 2.28
C ALA A 8 -8.61 9.93 0.85
N LEU A 9 -7.55 10.59 0.38
CA LEU A 9 -6.95 10.33 -0.93
C LEU A 9 -6.34 8.93 -1.01
N ASN A 10 -5.54 8.53 -0.02
CA ASN A 10 -4.96 7.18 0.05
C ASN A 10 -6.06 6.11 0.05
N PHE A 11 -7.12 6.30 0.83
CA PHE A 11 -8.26 5.40 0.86
C PHE A 11 -8.96 5.35 -0.50
N GLY A 12 -9.26 6.50 -1.10
CA GLY A 12 -9.94 6.60 -2.39
C GLY A 12 -9.15 5.97 -3.53
N ILE A 13 -7.85 6.25 -3.63
CA ILE A 13 -6.98 5.66 -4.66
C ILE A 13 -6.88 4.14 -4.47
N SER A 14 -6.71 3.66 -3.24
CA SER A 14 -6.68 2.22 -2.94
C SER A 14 -7.98 1.53 -3.33
N TRP A 15 -9.11 2.20 -3.09
CA TRP A 15 -10.43 1.72 -3.50
C TRP A 15 -10.58 1.66 -5.02
N LEU A 16 -10.17 2.71 -5.74
CA LEU A 16 -10.20 2.75 -7.21
C LEU A 16 -9.30 1.69 -7.84
N ASN A 17 -8.15 1.40 -7.23
CA ASN A 17 -7.28 0.30 -7.62
C ASN A 17 -8.01 -1.05 -7.44
N CYS A 18 -8.67 -1.27 -6.30
CA CYS A 18 -9.47 -2.49 -6.09
C CYS A 18 -10.64 -2.62 -7.06
N TRP A 19 -11.32 -1.51 -7.38
CA TRP A 19 -12.40 -1.48 -8.36
C TRP A 19 -11.87 -1.87 -9.75
N SER A 20 -10.77 -1.28 -10.18
CA SER A 20 -10.10 -1.56 -11.46
C SER A 20 -9.64 -3.02 -11.53
N VAL A 21 -8.84 -3.46 -10.58
CA VAL A 21 -8.28 -4.82 -10.49
C VAL A 21 -9.37 -5.87 -10.36
N GLY A 22 -10.39 -5.62 -9.53
CA GLY A 22 -11.51 -6.54 -9.35
C GLY A 22 -12.20 -6.87 -10.67
N GLY A 23 -12.35 -5.89 -11.56
CA GLY A 23 -12.96 -6.10 -12.87
C GLY A 23 -12.23 -7.09 -13.76
N ILE A 24 -10.90 -7.07 -13.73
CA ILE A 24 -10.05 -7.95 -14.54
C ILE A 24 -9.51 -9.15 -13.75
N TRP A 25 -9.90 -9.33 -12.49
CA TRP A 25 -9.21 -10.28 -11.60
C TRP A 25 -9.27 -11.73 -12.12
N GLN A 26 -10.45 -12.18 -12.57
CA GLN A 26 -10.62 -13.53 -13.09
C GLN A 26 -9.97 -13.70 -14.47
N GLU A 27 -10.12 -12.72 -15.34
CA GLU A 27 -9.46 -12.70 -16.65
C GLU A 27 -7.93 -12.78 -16.50
N SER A 28 -7.37 -12.00 -15.58
CA SER A 28 -5.93 -12.01 -15.30
C SER A 28 -5.42 -13.37 -14.84
N LYS A 29 -6.24 -14.16 -14.11
CA LYS A 29 -5.86 -15.52 -13.70
C LYS A 29 -5.86 -16.48 -14.89
N ALA A 30 -6.81 -16.32 -15.81
CA ALA A 30 -6.91 -17.18 -16.99
C ALA A 30 -5.81 -16.86 -18.02
N LEU A 31 -5.48 -15.58 -18.22
CA LEU A 31 -4.46 -15.14 -19.17
C LEU A 31 -3.03 -15.25 -18.62
N GLY A 32 -2.84 -15.02 -17.31
CA GLY A 32 -1.50 -14.99 -16.71
C GLY A 32 -0.64 -13.81 -17.20
N GLY A 33 0.68 -14.00 -17.23
CA GLY A 33 1.63 -13.05 -17.80
C GLY A 33 1.59 -11.63 -17.21
N TRP A 34 1.79 -10.63 -18.06
CA TRP A 34 1.91 -9.22 -17.67
C TRP A 34 0.64 -8.68 -17.00
N ILE A 35 -0.55 -9.03 -17.50
CA ILE A 35 -1.81 -8.55 -16.93
C ILE A 35 -2.02 -9.09 -15.50
N ARG A 36 -1.57 -10.32 -15.22
CA ARG A 36 -1.62 -10.89 -13.88
C ARG A 36 -0.64 -10.20 -12.93
N LEU A 37 0.55 -9.89 -13.41
CA LEU A 37 1.54 -9.15 -12.63
C LEU A 37 1.02 -7.75 -12.25
N VAL A 38 0.53 -6.98 -13.22
CA VAL A 38 -0.04 -5.64 -13.00
C VAL A 38 -1.21 -5.70 -12.02
N ALA A 39 -2.10 -6.68 -12.15
CA ALA A 39 -3.23 -6.87 -11.23
C ALA A 39 -2.77 -7.10 -9.78
N TRP A 40 -1.71 -7.90 -9.57
CA TRP A 40 -1.13 -8.10 -8.24
C TRP A 40 -0.40 -6.86 -7.72
N CYS A 41 0.32 -6.12 -8.57
CA CYS A 41 0.98 -4.87 -8.16
C CYS A 41 -0.04 -3.84 -7.68
N ALA A 42 -1.14 -3.66 -8.40
CA ALA A 42 -2.22 -2.75 -7.99
C ALA A 42 -2.96 -3.25 -6.73
N ALA A 43 -3.13 -4.57 -6.56
CA ALA A 43 -3.67 -5.14 -5.32
C ALA A 43 -2.74 -4.86 -4.12
N ALA A 44 -1.43 -5.07 -4.26
CA ALA A 44 -0.45 -4.80 -3.21
C ALA A 44 -0.41 -3.31 -2.83
N GLN A 45 -0.42 -2.41 -3.82
CA GLN A 45 -0.53 -0.96 -3.59
C GLN A 45 -1.81 -0.58 -2.83
N SER A 46 -2.93 -1.24 -3.13
CA SER A 46 -4.18 -1.03 -2.40
C SER A 46 -4.07 -1.49 -0.95
N ALA A 47 -3.44 -2.65 -0.70
CA ALA A 47 -3.24 -3.16 0.65
C ALA A 47 -2.35 -2.23 1.48
N ILE A 48 -1.28 -1.72 0.88
CA ILE A 48 -0.40 -0.73 1.50
C ILE A 48 -1.19 0.55 1.82
N GLY A 49 -1.90 1.12 0.85
CA GLY A 49 -2.67 2.34 1.05
C GLY A 49 -3.77 2.20 2.11
N PHE A 50 -4.54 1.10 2.12
CA PHE A 50 -5.50 0.84 3.20
C PHE A 50 -4.84 0.62 4.55
N SER A 51 -3.72 -0.10 4.61
CA SER A 51 -2.99 -0.31 5.87
C SER A 51 -2.50 1.00 6.48
N SER A 52 -2.08 1.97 5.64
CA SER A 52 -1.69 3.29 6.13
C SER A 52 -2.85 4.04 6.81
N VAL A 53 -4.06 3.93 6.24
CA VAL A 53 -5.26 4.58 6.77
C VAL A 53 -5.70 3.90 8.06
N ILE A 54 -5.77 2.56 8.07
CA ILE A 54 -6.16 1.78 9.24
C ILE A 54 -5.17 2.00 10.39
N GLY A 55 -3.87 1.92 10.11
CA GLY A 55 -2.81 2.14 11.08
C GLY A 55 -2.84 3.54 11.67
N PHE A 56 -3.08 4.57 10.84
CA PHE A 56 -3.23 5.95 11.34
C PHE A 56 -4.45 6.09 12.25
N VAL A 57 -5.63 5.61 11.83
CA VAL A 57 -6.86 5.73 12.63
C VAL A 57 -6.72 4.98 13.96
N ALA A 58 -6.24 3.74 13.93
CA ALA A 58 -6.04 2.94 15.14
C ALA A 58 -4.96 3.54 16.06
N GLY A 59 -3.82 3.94 15.51
CA GLY A 59 -2.74 4.58 16.25
C GLY A 59 -3.18 5.91 16.88
N TYR A 60 -3.92 6.73 16.14
CA TYR A 60 -4.48 7.97 16.66
C TYR A 60 -5.50 7.73 17.78
N ALA A 61 -6.37 6.72 17.65
CA ALA A 61 -7.32 6.36 18.71
C ALA A 61 -6.61 5.90 20.00
N LEU A 62 -5.57 5.07 19.88
CA LEU A 62 -4.76 4.64 21.02
C LEU A 62 -4.00 5.80 21.65
N TYR A 63 -3.46 6.71 20.84
CA TYR A 63 -2.80 7.92 21.32
C TYR A 63 -3.78 8.83 22.07
N ALA A 64 -4.94 9.11 21.48
CA ALA A 64 -5.96 9.99 22.06
C ALA A 64 -6.56 9.44 23.37
N THR A 65 -6.53 8.12 23.57
CA THR A 65 -6.99 7.46 24.80
C THR A 65 -5.88 7.22 25.82
N GLY A 66 -4.64 7.67 25.55
CA GLY A 66 -3.50 7.53 26.46
C GLY A 66 -2.83 6.17 26.47
N HIS A 67 -3.19 5.25 25.57
CA HIS A 67 -2.64 3.90 25.49
C HIS A 67 -1.42 3.79 24.58
N LEU A 68 -1.11 4.81 23.78
CA LEU A 68 0.05 4.83 22.88
C LEU A 68 0.93 6.06 23.14
N PRO A 69 2.11 5.88 23.77
CA PRO A 69 3.08 6.96 23.92
C PRO A 69 3.55 7.51 22.57
N PRO A 70 3.90 8.82 22.46
CA PRO A 70 4.37 9.42 21.21
C PRO A 70 5.56 8.69 20.57
N ALA A 71 6.50 8.22 21.39
CA ALA A 71 7.67 7.46 20.91
C ALA A 71 7.25 6.14 20.25
N ALA A 72 6.32 5.41 20.89
CA ALA A 72 5.77 4.16 20.35
C ALA A 72 4.99 4.40 19.05
N ALA A 73 4.26 5.52 18.93
CA ALA A 73 3.57 5.90 17.70
C ALA A 73 4.56 6.15 16.54
N ARG A 74 5.69 6.83 16.82
CA ARG A 74 6.77 7.02 15.84
C ARG A 74 7.38 5.67 15.43
N SER A 75 7.67 4.80 16.39
CA SER A 75 8.21 3.46 16.08
C SER A 75 7.24 2.59 15.30
N ALA A 76 5.93 2.68 15.53
CA ALA A 76 4.92 2.00 14.73
C ALA A 76 4.89 2.49 13.28
N ALA A 77 4.95 3.80 13.07
CA ALA A 77 5.02 4.37 11.73
C ALA A 77 6.32 3.96 11.00
N SER A 78 7.46 4.00 11.68
CA SER A 78 8.76 3.56 11.13
C SER A 78 8.78 2.06 10.82
N LEU A 79 8.25 1.22 11.71
CA LEU A 79 8.18 -0.23 11.49
C LEU A 79 7.26 -0.57 10.31
N TRP A 80 6.06 0.04 10.25
CA TRP A 80 5.17 -0.11 9.09
C TRP A 80 5.87 0.29 7.80
N TYR A 81 6.53 1.46 7.80
CA TYR A 81 7.27 1.97 6.65
C TYR A 81 8.35 0.99 6.16
N LEU A 82 9.17 0.45 7.06
CA LEU A 82 10.21 -0.53 6.70
C LEU A 82 9.63 -1.80 6.06
N VAL A 83 8.47 -2.26 6.53
CA VAL A 83 7.80 -3.44 5.95
C VAL A 83 7.25 -3.16 4.56
N VAL A 84 6.70 -1.97 4.32
CA VAL A 84 5.99 -1.68 3.06
C VAL A 84 6.85 -1.01 1.99
N ILE A 85 7.97 -0.36 2.33
CA ILE A 85 8.68 0.50 1.38
C ILE A 85 9.24 -0.28 0.18
N VAL A 86 9.84 -1.46 0.41
CA VAL A 86 10.37 -2.31 -0.65
C VAL A 86 9.27 -2.80 -1.60
N PRO A 87 8.17 -3.43 -1.13
CA PRO A 87 7.08 -3.82 -2.01
C PRO A 87 6.38 -2.61 -2.65
N ALA A 88 6.30 -1.47 -1.97
CA ALA A 88 5.74 -0.24 -2.53
C ALA A 88 6.54 0.23 -3.76
N ILE A 89 7.87 0.29 -3.65
CA ILE A 89 8.74 0.68 -4.77
C ILE A 89 8.65 -0.32 -5.91
N GLY A 90 8.79 -1.61 -5.61
CA GLY A 90 8.80 -2.66 -6.62
C GLY A 90 7.50 -2.71 -7.43
N THR A 91 6.36 -2.65 -6.76
CA THR A 91 5.05 -2.63 -7.42
C THR A 91 4.78 -1.30 -8.12
N GLY A 92 5.26 -0.18 -7.58
CA GLY A 92 5.17 1.14 -8.22
C GLY A 92 5.93 1.21 -9.55
N LEU A 93 7.13 0.61 -9.65
CA LEU A 93 7.87 0.52 -10.92
C LEU A 93 7.08 -0.20 -12.02
N VAL A 94 6.48 -1.35 -11.68
CA VAL A 94 5.64 -2.11 -12.63
C VAL A 94 4.45 -1.27 -13.11
N LEU A 95 3.77 -0.57 -12.19
CA LEU A 95 2.63 0.27 -12.54
C LEU A 95 3.04 1.50 -13.38
N THR A 96 4.20 2.08 -13.11
CA THR A 96 4.76 3.17 -13.93
C THR A 96 5.04 2.69 -15.35
N ILE A 97 5.66 1.51 -15.52
CA ILE A 97 5.87 0.90 -16.84
C ILE A 97 4.53 0.68 -17.55
N GLN A 98 3.55 0.09 -16.86
CA GLN A 98 2.22 -0.14 -17.43
C GLN A 98 1.54 1.18 -17.84
N SER A 99 1.71 2.24 -17.07
CA SER A 99 1.13 3.55 -17.37
C SER A 99 1.70 4.12 -18.68
N TRP A 100 3.00 3.97 -18.91
CA TRP A 100 3.63 4.35 -20.18
C TRP A 100 3.18 3.48 -21.35
N ILE A 101 3.07 2.16 -21.16
CA ILE A 101 2.53 1.25 -22.20
C ILE A 101 1.13 1.72 -22.63
N VAL A 102 0.26 2.03 -21.68
CA VAL A 102 -1.10 2.53 -21.96
C VAL A 102 -1.03 3.88 -22.67
N ALA A 103 -0.24 4.82 -22.18
CA ALA A 103 -0.10 6.16 -22.78
C ALA A 103 0.34 6.10 -24.24
N PHE A 104 1.33 5.27 -24.58
CA PHE A 104 1.80 5.12 -25.97
C PHE A 104 0.78 4.41 -26.87
N ARG A 105 -0.01 3.48 -26.31
CA ARG A 105 -1.03 2.72 -27.05
C ARG A 105 -2.28 3.56 -27.34
N THR A 106 -2.75 4.34 -26.36
CA THR A 106 -3.99 5.12 -26.49
C THR A 106 -3.75 6.51 -27.05
N ARG A 107 -2.55 7.08 -26.84
CA ARG A 107 -2.18 8.46 -27.21
C ARG A 107 -3.14 9.52 -26.67
N ARG A 108 -3.84 9.23 -25.57
CA ARG A 108 -4.74 10.18 -24.90
C ARG A 108 -3.94 11.02 -23.93
N ILE A 109 -4.19 12.33 -23.93
CA ILE A 109 -3.53 13.29 -23.03
C ILE A 109 -3.69 12.89 -21.56
N LEU A 110 -4.86 12.39 -21.18
CA LEU A 110 -5.11 11.91 -19.80
C LEU A 110 -4.20 10.74 -19.41
N ASP A 111 -4.00 9.77 -20.31
CA ASP A 111 -3.15 8.60 -20.05
C ASP A 111 -1.67 9.00 -19.98
N MET A 112 -1.25 9.96 -20.82
CA MET A 112 0.08 10.57 -20.71
C MET A 112 0.28 11.31 -19.39
N GLY A 113 -0.73 12.05 -18.92
CA GLY A 113 -0.72 12.73 -17.63
C GLY A 113 -0.60 11.76 -16.45
N ILE A 114 -1.34 10.64 -16.48
CA ILE A 114 -1.24 9.57 -15.48
C ILE A 114 0.16 8.95 -15.48
N ALA A 115 0.73 8.68 -16.66
CA ALA A 115 2.09 8.14 -16.77
C ALA A 115 3.15 9.12 -16.22
N ALA A 116 3.03 10.41 -16.52
CA ALA A 116 3.91 11.44 -15.96
C ALA A 116 3.78 11.53 -14.42
N TYR A 117 2.56 11.51 -13.89
CA TYR A 117 2.32 11.53 -12.45
C TYR A 117 2.91 10.30 -11.76
N ASN A 118 2.65 9.09 -12.27
CA ASN A 118 3.20 7.87 -11.70
C ASN A 118 4.73 7.84 -11.75
N THR A 119 5.33 8.39 -12.81
CA THR A 119 6.79 8.55 -12.92
C THR A 119 7.32 9.49 -11.83
N PHE A 120 6.70 10.66 -11.67
CA PHE A 120 7.09 11.61 -10.64
C PHE A 120 6.95 11.02 -9.23
N ALA A 121 5.80 10.39 -8.95
CA ALA A 121 5.53 9.75 -7.67
C ALA A 121 6.53 8.63 -7.38
N GLN A 122 6.87 7.81 -8.38
CA GLN A 122 7.84 6.75 -8.24
C GLN A 122 9.24 7.28 -7.91
N VAL A 123 9.70 8.31 -8.62
CA VAL A 123 11.00 8.95 -8.35
C VAL A 123 11.01 9.54 -6.94
N LYS A 124 9.96 10.28 -6.56
CA LYS A 124 9.84 10.84 -5.21
C LYS A 124 9.89 9.75 -4.14
N ASN A 125 9.10 8.68 -4.29
CA ASN A 125 9.09 7.57 -3.35
C ASN A 125 10.46 6.90 -3.23
N MET A 126 11.21 6.76 -4.32
CA MET A 126 12.56 6.20 -4.29
C MET A 126 13.57 7.12 -3.60
N VAL A 127 13.51 8.43 -3.85
CA VAL A 127 14.36 9.42 -3.16
C VAL A 127 14.05 9.44 -1.66
N ASP A 128 12.77 9.50 -1.30
CA ASP A 128 12.30 9.46 0.08
C ASP A 128 12.67 8.12 0.77
N ALA A 129 12.73 7.02 0.01
CA ALA A 129 13.20 5.74 0.51
C ALA A 129 14.68 5.73 0.86
N VAL A 130 15.52 6.25 -0.03
CA VAL A 130 16.97 6.33 0.18
C VAL A 130 17.30 7.20 1.38
N SER A 131 16.59 8.31 1.58
CA SER A 131 16.82 9.21 2.72
C SER A 131 16.16 8.74 4.02
N GLY A 132 14.99 8.11 3.95
CA GLY A 132 14.17 7.79 5.13
C GLY A 132 14.44 6.41 5.76
N ILE A 133 14.96 5.44 5.00
CA ILE A 133 15.18 4.07 5.49
C ILE A 133 16.14 4.03 6.69
N GLY A 134 17.24 4.79 6.64
CA GLY A 134 18.24 4.78 7.72
C GLY A 134 17.68 5.27 9.05
N GLU A 135 16.91 6.36 9.02
CA GLU A 135 16.24 6.89 10.21
C GLU A 135 15.19 5.89 10.75
N ALA A 136 14.38 5.30 9.87
CA ALA A 136 13.38 4.33 10.28
C ALA A 136 14.00 3.08 10.94
N PHE A 137 15.14 2.59 10.42
CA PHE A 137 15.89 1.52 11.06
C PHE A 137 16.43 1.92 12.45
N SER A 138 16.94 3.15 12.61
CA SER A 138 17.40 3.62 13.93
C SER A 138 16.26 3.66 14.93
N VAL A 139 15.12 4.26 14.56
CA VAL A 139 13.95 4.39 15.45
C VAL A 139 13.41 3.02 15.89
N VAL A 140 13.34 2.06 14.95
CA VAL A 140 12.90 0.69 15.27
C VAL A 140 13.97 -0.05 16.09
N GLY A 141 15.25 0.12 15.78
CA GLY A 141 16.33 -0.48 16.56
C GLY A 141 16.37 0.01 18.01
N ASP A 142 16.11 1.29 18.24
CA ASP A 142 16.07 1.87 19.60
C ASP A 142 14.86 1.38 20.40
N LEU A 143 13.73 1.12 19.74
CA LEU A 143 12.57 0.46 20.37
C LEU A 143 12.95 -0.91 20.95
N PHE A 144 13.59 -1.78 20.15
CA PHE A 144 13.97 -3.13 20.59
C PHE A 144 15.12 -3.14 21.62
N LYS A 145 16.00 -2.12 21.61
CA LYS A 145 17.04 -1.97 22.64
C LYS A 145 16.50 -1.49 23.99
N SER A 146 15.36 -0.79 23.98
CA SER A 146 14.74 -0.28 25.20
C SER A 146 13.96 -1.38 25.94
N ASP A 147 13.34 -2.30 25.19
CA ASP A 147 12.70 -3.51 25.71
C ASP A 147 13.63 -4.38 26.56
N SER A 148 14.87 -4.54 26.11
CA SER A 148 15.87 -5.37 26.79
C SER A 148 16.38 -4.80 28.12
N LYS A 149 15.89 -3.62 28.54
CA LYS A 149 16.35 -2.91 29.75
C LYS A 149 15.27 -2.67 30.81
N ASP A 150 13.98 -2.74 30.46
CA ASP A 150 12.86 -2.43 31.36
C ASP A 150 11.71 -3.46 31.22
N ASP A 151 11.14 -3.91 32.34
CA ASP A 151 10.02 -4.87 32.36
C ASP A 151 8.76 -4.36 31.63
N ASP A 152 8.53 -3.03 31.61
CA ASP A 152 7.42 -2.40 30.88
C ASP A 152 7.72 -2.20 29.38
N GLY A 153 8.99 -2.33 28.96
CA GLY A 153 9.42 -2.15 27.58
C GLY A 153 8.80 -3.17 26.62
N GLY A 154 8.64 -4.41 27.08
CA GLY A 154 8.09 -5.50 26.27
C GLY A 154 6.63 -5.31 25.90
N ALA A 155 5.84 -4.74 26.81
CA ALA A 155 4.44 -4.41 26.52
C ALA A 155 4.34 -3.37 25.40
N ILE A 156 5.23 -2.37 25.39
CA ILE A 156 5.26 -1.32 24.36
C ILE A 156 5.67 -1.91 23.01
N VAL A 157 6.71 -2.76 22.96
CA VAL A 157 7.13 -3.42 21.73
C VAL A 157 6.01 -4.27 21.14
N MET A 158 5.36 -5.08 21.98
CA MET A 158 4.23 -5.91 21.55
C MET A 158 3.06 -5.08 21.03
N LEU A 159 2.78 -3.94 21.66
CA LEU A 159 1.74 -3.01 21.20
C LEU A 159 2.10 -2.43 19.82
N VAL A 160 3.35 -1.99 19.61
CA VAL A 160 3.82 -1.48 18.31
C VAL A 160 3.69 -2.55 17.22
N ILE A 161 4.19 -3.76 17.48
CA ILE A 161 4.12 -4.88 16.52
C ILE A 161 2.65 -5.23 16.24
N GLY A 162 1.82 -5.32 17.28
CA GLY A 162 0.40 -5.62 17.17
C GLY A 162 -0.36 -4.59 16.34
N LEU A 163 -0.08 -3.31 16.54
CA LEU A 163 -0.68 -2.22 15.75
C LEU A 163 -0.30 -2.31 14.27
N VAL A 164 0.98 -2.56 13.96
CA VAL A 164 1.46 -2.69 12.58
C VAL A 164 0.88 -3.94 11.91
N ALA A 165 0.86 -5.07 12.61
CA ALA A 165 0.26 -6.31 12.13
C ALA A 165 -1.24 -6.15 11.86
N PHE A 166 -1.96 -5.49 12.77
CA PHE A 166 -3.38 -5.16 12.61
C PHE A 166 -3.62 -4.29 11.38
N ALA A 167 -2.82 -3.24 11.19
CA ALA A 167 -2.92 -2.34 10.04
C ALA A 167 -2.69 -3.09 8.72
N LEU A 168 -1.62 -3.89 8.62
CA LEU A 168 -1.29 -4.66 7.43
C LEU A 168 -2.35 -5.72 7.12
N ALA A 169 -2.77 -6.50 8.12
CA ALA A 169 -3.80 -7.51 7.98
C ALA A 169 -5.14 -6.87 7.54
N GLY A 170 -5.54 -5.77 8.19
CA GLY A 170 -6.73 -5.02 7.81
C GLY A 170 -6.67 -4.52 6.37
N GLY A 171 -5.53 -3.98 5.94
CA GLY A 171 -5.32 -3.52 4.55
C GLY A 171 -5.42 -4.65 3.54
N VAL A 172 -4.81 -5.80 3.81
CA VAL A 172 -4.87 -7.00 2.96
C VAL A 172 -6.29 -7.56 2.88
N ILE A 173 -6.97 -7.71 4.02
CA ILE A 173 -8.34 -8.23 4.09
C ILE A 173 -9.29 -7.32 3.31
N LEU A 174 -9.24 -6.00 3.55
CA LEU A 174 -10.10 -5.04 2.85
C LEU A 174 -9.86 -5.08 1.34
N THR A 175 -8.59 -5.15 0.91
CA THR A 175 -8.23 -5.31 -0.50
C THR A 175 -8.84 -6.57 -1.09
N ALA A 176 -8.67 -7.72 -0.43
CA ALA A 176 -9.19 -9.00 -0.91
C ALA A 176 -10.72 -8.99 -1.01
N VAL A 177 -11.40 -8.41 -0.01
CA VAL A 177 -12.87 -8.27 0.01
C VAL A 177 -13.34 -7.40 -1.15
N LEU A 178 -12.72 -6.24 -1.39
CA LEU A 178 -13.12 -5.33 -2.47
C LEU A 178 -12.83 -5.91 -3.85
N ILE A 179 -11.68 -6.52 -4.07
CA ILE A 179 -11.37 -7.22 -5.33
C ILE A 179 -12.40 -8.30 -5.61
N ARG A 180 -12.77 -9.09 -4.60
CA ARG A 180 -13.82 -10.11 -4.73
C ARG A 180 -15.18 -9.49 -5.02
N ARG A 181 -15.54 -8.40 -4.33
CA ARG A 181 -16.80 -7.66 -4.51
C ARG A 181 -16.98 -7.11 -5.92
N TYR A 182 -15.88 -6.69 -6.55
CA TYR A 182 -15.86 -6.17 -7.92
C TYR A 182 -15.51 -7.22 -8.97
N SER A 183 -15.25 -8.46 -8.56
CA SER A 183 -15.01 -9.56 -9.49
C SER A 183 -16.29 -9.92 -10.26
N GLY A 184 -16.14 -10.17 -11.56
CA GLY A 184 -17.27 -10.51 -12.44
C GLY A 184 -18.09 -9.31 -12.94
N ARG A 185 -17.67 -8.07 -12.65
CA ARG A 185 -18.35 -6.87 -13.19
C ARG A 185 -18.10 -6.64 -14.69
N LEU A 186 -17.04 -7.22 -15.24
CA LEU A 186 -16.71 -7.19 -16.66
C LEU A 186 -17.04 -8.55 -17.27
N SER A 187 -17.63 -8.55 -18.47
CA SER A 187 -17.83 -9.78 -19.24
C SER A 187 -16.47 -10.38 -19.61
N LEU A 188 -16.38 -11.71 -19.54
CA LEU A 188 -15.21 -12.40 -20.06
C LEU A 188 -15.18 -12.23 -21.58
N PRO A 189 -14.02 -11.91 -22.19
CA PRO A 189 -13.92 -11.91 -23.64
C PRO A 189 -14.33 -13.28 -24.17
N ALA A 190 -15.15 -13.31 -25.23
CA ALA A 190 -15.51 -14.55 -25.90
C ALA A 190 -14.22 -15.28 -26.26
N ARG A 191 -14.10 -16.54 -25.84
CA ARG A 191 -12.94 -17.38 -26.19
C ARG A 191 -12.87 -17.36 -27.71
N ALA A 192 -11.84 -16.73 -28.28
CA ALA A 192 -11.60 -16.85 -29.71
C ALA A 192 -11.52 -18.35 -29.99
N ALA A 193 -12.46 -18.87 -30.77
CA ALA A 193 -12.40 -20.25 -31.23
C ALA A 193 -11.02 -20.40 -31.87
N ALA A 194 -10.23 -21.34 -31.38
CA ALA A 194 -8.92 -21.64 -31.95
C ALA A 194 -9.15 -21.91 -33.45
N ALA A 195 -8.61 -21.02 -34.29
CA ALA A 195 -8.53 -21.20 -35.72
C ALA A 195 -7.32 -22.09 -36.06
#